data_AF-A0A316LYT3-F1
#
_entry.id   AF-A0A316LYT3-F1
#
_cell.length_a   1.000
_cell.length_b   1.000
_cell.length_c   1.000
_cell.angle_alpha   90.00
_cell.angle_beta   90.00
_cell.angle_gamma   90.00
#
_symmetry.space_group_name_H-M   'P 1'
#
loop_
_entity.id
_entity.type
_entity.pdbx_description
1 polymer ?
#
loop_
_entity_poly.entity_id
_entity_poly.type
_entity_poly.pdbx_seq_one_letter_code
_entity_poly.pdbx_strand_id
1 'polypeptide(L)'
;MKKKLLACSLLVIGLSTAAYGTVAYFTHEDTATNVITAGDIQIALQEWTVPEEGGEPVPFEDVIDVLPGAEVSKIVEVKNIGGQTAYIRVAVDKEIRLAAGVEGTPDTGLIAYDLNTEYWTEKDGWYYYNAPLNAGDTTEPLFTTVTFEKSMSNLYQNSSAVIRVTAQATQTAHNGDAAIEAAGWPDAE
;
A
#
# COMPACT_ATOMS: atom_id res chain seq x y z
N MET A 1 -51.39 56.02 -10.55
CA MET A 1 -50.85 54.76 -11.14
C MET A 1 -49.32 54.79 -11.28
N LYS A 2 -48.63 55.41 -10.31
CA LYS A 2 -47.16 55.42 -10.13
C LYS A 2 -46.72 54.38 -9.08
N LYS A 3 -47.41 53.23 -8.96
CA LYS A 3 -47.17 52.23 -7.89
C LYS A 3 -47.32 50.75 -8.34
N LYS A 4 -47.42 50.46 -9.64
CA LYS A 4 -47.64 49.07 -10.12
C LYS A 4 -46.67 48.57 -11.19
N LEU A 5 -45.71 49.39 -11.62
CA LEU A 5 -44.64 48.97 -12.54
C LEU A 5 -43.24 49.02 -11.91
N LEU A 6 -43.17 49.32 -10.61
CA LEU A 6 -41.93 49.29 -9.81
C LEU A 6 -41.94 48.16 -8.76
N ALA A 7 -42.91 47.25 -8.85
CA ALA A 7 -43.14 46.15 -7.91
C ALA A 7 -42.97 44.76 -8.55
N CYS A 8 -42.42 44.68 -9.77
CA CYS A 8 -42.11 43.41 -10.46
C CYS A 8 -40.63 43.26 -10.84
N SER A 9 -39.74 44.18 -10.44
CA SER A 9 -38.29 44.05 -10.65
C SER A 9 -37.47 44.04 -9.35
N LEU A 10 -38.14 44.03 -8.18
CA LEU A 10 -37.52 44.05 -6.85
C LEU A 10 -37.91 42.83 -5.98
N LEU A 11 -38.50 41.78 -6.60
CA LEU A 11 -38.79 40.48 -5.99
C LEU A 11 -38.14 39.33 -6.79
N VAL A 12 -36.93 39.57 -7.30
CA VAL A 12 -36.00 38.53 -7.78
C VAL A 12 -34.63 38.76 -7.11
N ILE A 13 -34.68 39.11 -5.82
CA ILE A 13 -33.56 39.05 -4.89
C ILE A 13 -34.10 38.23 -3.72
N GLY A 14 -33.78 36.93 -3.69
CA GLY A 14 -34.18 36.09 -2.56
C GLY A 14 -34.57 34.65 -2.87
N LEU A 15 -33.90 33.97 -3.81
CA LEU A 15 -33.83 32.51 -3.77
C LEU A 15 -32.48 32.02 -4.32
N SER A 16 -31.76 31.36 -3.42
CA SER A 16 -30.62 30.45 -3.63
C SER A 16 -29.36 31.05 -4.29
N THR A 17 -28.46 31.70 -3.56
CA THR A 17 -27.36 31.07 -2.81
C THR A 17 -26.71 29.86 -3.52
N ALA A 18 -25.41 30.02 -3.79
CA ALA A 18 -24.42 28.96 -3.83
C ALA A 18 -24.65 27.81 -4.82
N ALA A 19 -24.19 28.01 -6.06
CA ALA A 19 -23.49 26.95 -6.79
C ALA A 19 -22.15 27.52 -7.24
N TYR A 20 -21.28 27.92 -6.30
CA TYR A 20 -20.07 27.14 -6.01
C TYR A 20 -20.04 25.78 -6.71
N GLY A 21 -19.68 25.79 -7.99
CA GLY A 21 -19.02 24.64 -8.60
C GLY A 21 -17.52 24.78 -8.38
N THR A 22 -17.08 24.84 -7.13
CA THR A 22 -15.69 24.50 -6.83
C THR A 22 -15.56 23.06 -7.28
N VAL A 23 -14.77 22.80 -8.33
CA VAL A 23 -14.37 21.44 -8.63
C VAL A 23 -13.44 21.06 -7.49
N ALA A 24 -14.00 20.54 -6.40
CA ALA A 24 -13.23 19.81 -5.43
C ALA A 24 -12.84 18.52 -6.16
N TYR A 25 -11.68 18.54 -6.79
CA TYR A 25 -10.89 17.32 -6.89
C TYR A 25 -10.66 16.90 -5.44
N PHE A 26 -11.52 16.03 -4.93
CA PHE A 26 -11.11 15.16 -3.85
C PHE A 26 -10.15 14.17 -4.49
N THR A 27 -8.90 14.60 -4.66
CA THR A 27 -7.79 13.65 -4.64
C THR A 27 -7.77 13.15 -3.21
N HIS A 28 -8.49 12.07 -2.94
CA HIS A 28 -8.12 11.26 -1.79
C HIS A 28 -6.91 10.47 -2.25
N GLU A 29 -5.72 11.04 -2.05
CA GLU A 29 -4.53 10.23 -1.90
C GLU A 29 -4.63 9.61 -0.51
N ASP A 30 -5.45 8.56 -0.38
CA ASP A 30 -5.15 7.56 0.64
C ASP A 30 -3.88 6.87 0.14
N THR A 31 -2.74 7.53 0.33
CA THR A 31 -1.48 6.82 0.27
C THR A 31 -1.60 5.80 1.40
N ALA A 32 -1.48 4.51 1.09
CA ALA A 32 -1.34 3.47 2.10
C ALA A 32 0.03 3.63 2.81
N THR A 33 0.25 4.78 3.45
CA THR A 33 1.33 5.03 4.40
C THR A 33 0.85 4.50 5.73
N ASN A 34 0.95 3.19 5.90
CA ASN A 34 0.75 2.60 7.22
C ASN A 34 1.94 3.04 8.10
N VAL A 35 1.71 4.07 8.91
CA VAL A 35 2.68 4.59 9.87
C VAL A 35 2.71 3.68 11.08
N ILE A 36 3.87 3.06 11.33
CA ILE A 36 4.07 2.13 12.44
C ILE A 36 5.03 2.80 13.43
N THR A 37 4.58 2.95 14.68
CA THR A 37 5.31 3.65 15.73
C THR A 37 5.63 2.71 16.88
N ALA A 38 6.91 2.55 17.21
CA ALA A 38 7.36 1.80 18.38
C ALA A 38 8.50 2.57 19.07
N GLY A 39 8.21 3.22 20.19
CA GLY A 39 9.15 4.12 20.87
C GLY A 39 9.47 5.36 20.01
N ASP A 40 10.75 5.70 19.89
CA ASP A 40 11.25 6.81 19.04
C ASP A 40 11.50 6.39 17.58
N ILE A 41 11.28 5.11 17.26
CA ILE A 41 11.39 4.59 15.88
C ILE A 41 10.03 4.71 15.21
N GLN A 42 10.05 5.34 14.03
CA GLN A 42 8.87 5.58 13.22
C GLN A 42 9.17 5.26 11.76
N ILE A 43 8.34 4.41 11.16
CA ILE A 43 8.47 4.02 9.76
C ILE A 43 7.14 4.21 9.03
N ALA A 44 7.22 4.39 7.72
CA ALA A 44 6.08 4.33 6.81
C ALA A 44 6.30 3.19 5.82
N LEU A 45 5.40 2.21 5.82
CA LEU A 45 5.27 1.29 4.70
C LEU A 45 4.74 2.08 3.49
N GLN A 46 5.35 1.90 2.32
CA GLN A 46 4.94 2.57 1.09
C GLN A 46 4.68 1.51 0.02
N GLU A 47 3.50 1.60 -0.60
CA GLU A 47 3.05 0.70 -1.65
C GLU A 47 2.75 1.53 -2.90
N TRP A 48 3.49 1.27 -3.99
CA TRP A 48 3.39 2.02 -5.25
C TRP A 48 3.10 1.12 -6.44
N THR A 49 2.71 1.71 -7.56
CA THR A 49 2.56 1.04 -8.85
C THR A 49 3.10 1.92 -9.96
N VAL A 50 3.68 1.32 -10.99
CA VAL A 50 3.98 2.01 -12.25
C VAL A 50 2.79 1.84 -13.19
N PRO A 51 2.17 2.93 -13.68
CA PRO A 51 1.05 2.84 -14.62
C PRO A 51 1.42 2.03 -15.87
N GLU A 52 0.47 1.30 -16.46
CA GLU A 52 0.71 0.50 -17.67
C GLU A 52 1.23 1.32 -18.86
N GLU A 53 0.83 2.59 -18.95
CA GLU A 53 1.31 3.53 -19.97
C GLU A 53 2.76 4.00 -19.72
N GLY A 54 3.36 3.57 -18.61
CA GLY A 54 4.64 4.05 -18.09
C GLY A 54 4.51 5.38 -17.34
N GLY A 55 5.59 5.79 -16.68
CA GLY A 55 5.65 7.05 -15.95
C GLY A 55 6.28 6.90 -14.56
N GLU A 56 6.12 7.95 -13.75
CA GLU A 56 6.54 7.94 -12.36
C GLU A 56 5.64 7.00 -11.52
N PRO A 57 6.19 6.33 -10.50
CA PRO A 57 5.39 5.55 -9.56
C PRO A 57 4.30 6.39 -8.89
N VAL A 58 3.10 5.83 -8.77
CA VAL A 58 1.94 6.43 -8.08
C VAL A 58 1.49 5.50 -6.94
N PRO A 59 0.75 5.98 -5.93
CA PRO A 59 0.26 5.11 -4.85
C PRO A 59 -0.50 3.89 -5.41
N PHE A 60 -0.27 2.72 -4.81
CA PHE A 60 -0.96 1.49 -5.20
C PHE A 60 -2.44 1.55 -4.76
N GLU A 61 -3.36 1.15 -5.64
CA GLU A 61 -4.79 1.00 -5.32
C GLU A 61 -5.12 -0.46 -4.99
N ASP A 62 -5.91 -0.69 -3.94
CA ASP A 62 -6.16 -2.03 -3.38
C ASP A 62 -6.90 -3.02 -4.30
N VAL A 63 -7.57 -2.53 -5.35
CA VAL A 63 -8.44 -3.36 -6.20
C VAL A 63 -8.01 -3.28 -7.65
N ILE A 64 -7.45 -4.38 -8.15
CA ILE A 64 -7.03 -4.54 -9.54
C ILE A 64 -7.66 -5.82 -10.09
N ASP A 65 -8.33 -5.70 -11.24
CA ASP A 65 -8.81 -6.85 -11.99
C ASP A 65 -7.63 -7.54 -12.68
N VAL A 66 -7.39 -8.80 -12.33
CA VAL A 66 -6.25 -9.57 -12.84
C VAL A 66 -6.71 -10.83 -13.58
N LEU A 67 -5.99 -11.18 -14.64
CA LEU A 67 -6.18 -12.43 -15.37
C LEU A 67 -5.06 -13.43 -15.04
N PRO A 68 -5.29 -14.74 -15.17
CA PRO A 68 -4.22 -15.73 -15.11
C PRO A 68 -3.07 -15.37 -16.08
N GLY A 69 -1.85 -15.37 -15.57
CA GLY A 69 -0.65 -14.95 -16.29
C GLY A 69 -0.36 -13.47 -16.29
N ALA A 70 -1.15 -12.65 -15.58
CA ALA A 70 -0.87 -11.23 -15.43
C ALA A 70 0.31 -10.98 -14.48
N GLU A 71 1.06 -9.93 -14.80
CA GLU A 71 2.05 -9.32 -13.92
C GLU A 71 1.51 -7.94 -13.53
N VAL A 72 1.44 -7.68 -12.23
CA VAL A 72 0.94 -6.43 -11.67
C VAL A 72 2.10 -5.68 -11.03
N SER A 73 2.28 -4.42 -11.41
CA SER A 73 3.25 -3.56 -10.73
C SER A 73 2.76 -3.24 -9.31
N LYS A 74 3.53 -3.69 -8.32
CA LYS A 74 3.34 -3.38 -6.90
C LYS A 74 4.71 -3.30 -6.24
N ILE A 75 5.15 -2.08 -5.99
CA ILE A 75 6.44 -1.76 -5.36
C ILE A 75 6.20 -1.64 -3.87
N VAL A 76 6.89 -2.47 -3.09
CA VAL A 76 6.80 -2.48 -1.62
C VAL A 76 8.13 -2.05 -1.03
N GLU A 77 8.13 -0.92 -0.32
CA GLU A 77 9.31 -0.36 0.33
C GLU A 77 8.96 0.26 1.68
N VAL A 78 9.98 0.52 2.51
CA VAL A 78 9.79 1.12 3.84
C VAL A 78 10.66 2.36 3.96
N LYS A 79 10.04 3.46 4.38
CA LYS A 79 10.73 4.71 4.70
C LYS A 79 10.91 4.88 6.19
N ASN A 80 12.13 5.22 6.61
CA ASN A 80 12.37 5.67 7.97
C ASN A 80 12.00 7.15 8.10
N ILE A 81 10.87 7.42 8.75
CA ILE A 81 10.38 8.77 9.01
C ILE A 81 10.70 9.26 10.43
N GLY A 82 11.36 8.41 11.23
CA GLY A 82 11.84 8.74 12.57
C GLY A 82 13.18 9.48 12.55
N GLY A 83 13.67 9.79 13.75
CA GLY A 83 14.92 10.54 13.94
C GLY A 83 16.18 9.69 14.12
N GLN A 84 16.07 8.36 14.13
CA GLN A 84 17.17 7.44 14.44
C GLN A 84 17.30 6.36 13.37
N THR A 85 18.53 5.85 13.19
CA THR A 85 18.79 4.70 12.33
C THR A 85 18.09 3.44 12.89
N ALA A 86 17.45 2.68 12.01
CA ALA A 86 16.65 1.52 12.37
C ALA A 86 17.03 0.29 11.54
N TYR A 87 16.80 -0.89 12.11
CA TYR A 87 16.67 -2.13 11.36
C TYR A 87 15.22 -2.31 10.92
N ILE A 88 15.01 -2.83 9.72
CA ILE A 88 13.70 -3.02 9.10
C ILE A 88 13.46 -4.50 8.80
N ARG A 89 12.23 -4.97 9.05
CA ARG A 89 11.74 -6.25 8.53
C ARG A 89 10.34 -6.10 7.96
N VAL A 90 10.01 -6.93 6.97
CA VAL A 90 8.70 -6.94 6.31
C VAL A 90 8.18 -8.37 6.23
N ALA A 91 6.92 -8.59 6.56
CA ALA A 91 6.19 -9.84 6.33
C ALA A 91 5.16 -9.62 5.22
N VAL A 92 4.93 -10.65 4.42
CA VAL A 92 3.96 -10.64 3.33
C VAL A 92 3.06 -11.86 3.48
N ASP A 93 1.80 -11.62 3.81
CA ASP A 93 0.76 -12.64 3.88
C ASP A 93 -0.11 -12.62 2.63
N LYS A 94 -0.51 -13.80 2.16
CA LYS A 94 -1.36 -13.94 0.97
C LYS A 94 -2.53 -14.85 1.25
N GLU A 95 -3.71 -14.39 0.86
CA GLU A 95 -4.97 -15.09 0.97
C GLU A 95 -5.64 -15.10 -0.41
N ILE A 96 -6.25 -16.22 -0.80
CA ILE A 96 -7.18 -16.25 -1.94
C ILE A 96 -8.55 -16.59 -1.40
N ARG A 97 -9.52 -15.70 -1.63
CA ARG A 97 -10.93 -15.88 -1.29
C ARG A 97 -11.66 -16.35 -2.53
N LEU A 98 -12.08 -17.61 -2.51
CA LEU A 98 -12.88 -18.18 -3.60
C LEU A 98 -14.23 -17.46 -3.73
N ALA A 99 -14.74 -17.39 -4.96
CA ALA A 99 -16.06 -16.83 -5.22
C ALA A 99 -17.16 -17.52 -4.40
N ALA A 100 -18.21 -16.77 -4.06
CA ALA A 100 -19.30 -17.30 -3.26
C ALA A 100 -19.94 -18.55 -3.91
N GLY A 101 -20.03 -19.63 -3.13
CA GLY A 101 -20.58 -20.91 -3.59
C GLY A 101 -19.61 -21.80 -4.36
N VAL A 102 -18.34 -21.40 -4.51
CA VAL A 102 -17.27 -22.25 -5.05
C VAL A 102 -16.62 -23.04 -3.90
N GLU A 103 -16.60 -24.37 -4.03
CA GLU A 103 -15.90 -25.25 -3.10
C GLU A 103 -14.52 -25.64 -3.64
N GLY A 104 -13.51 -25.60 -2.78
CA GLY A 104 -12.14 -25.98 -3.10
C GLY A 104 -11.14 -25.45 -2.09
N THR A 105 -9.89 -25.91 -2.20
CA THR A 105 -8.77 -25.38 -1.40
C THR A 105 -7.97 -24.42 -2.29
N PRO A 106 -7.93 -23.12 -1.99
CA PRO A 106 -7.11 -22.19 -2.73
C PRO A 106 -5.61 -22.50 -2.55
N ASP A 107 -4.84 -22.37 -3.64
CA ASP A 107 -3.39 -22.48 -3.66
C ASP A 107 -2.75 -21.09 -3.80
N THR A 108 -2.24 -20.56 -2.68
CA THR A 108 -1.56 -19.25 -2.65
C THR A 108 -0.18 -19.29 -3.32
N GLY A 109 0.36 -20.48 -3.61
CA GLY A 109 1.58 -20.66 -4.40
C GLY A 109 1.45 -20.20 -5.85
N LEU A 110 0.24 -19.97 -6.33
CA LEU A 110 -0.05 -19.41 -7.65
C LEU A 110 0.16 -17.88 -7.72
N ILE A 111 0.52 -17.24 -6.61
CA ILE A 111 0.87 -15.82 -6.55
C ILE A 111 2.35 -15.72 -6.19
N ALA A 112 3.16 -15.16 -7.09
CA ALA A 112 4.59 -15.01 -6.92
C ALA A 112 5.00 -13.53 -6.85
N TYR A 113 6.20 -13.30 -6.32
CA TYR A 113 6.82 -11.97 -6.21
C TYR A 113 8.24 -12.04 -6.79
N ASP A 114 8.69 -10.96 -7.41
CA ASP A 114 10.09 -10.74 -7.80
C ASP A 114 10.94 -10.28 -6.60
N LEU A 115 11.06 -11.15 -5.60
CA LEU A 115 11.77 -10.84 -4.36
C LEU A 115 13.20 -10.35 -4.61
N ASN A 116 13.55 -9.20 -4.03
CA ASN A 116 14.86 -8.60 -4.10
C ASN A 116 15.82 -9.22 -3.08
N THR A 117 16.35 -10.41 -3.40
CA THR A 117 17.26 -11.16 -2.52
C THR A 117 18.66 -10.56 -2.39
N GLU A 118 18.97 -9.49 -3.13
CA GLU A 118 20.24 -8.75 -2.97
C GLU A 118 20.23 -7.92 -1.69
N TYR A 119 19.10 -7.24 -1.42
CA TYR A 119 18.96 -6.33 -0.29
C TYR A 119 18.13 -6.90 0.87
N TRP A 120 17.43 -8.00 0.64
CA TRP A 120 16.58 -8.64 1.63
C TRP A 120 16.94 -10.10 1.87
N THR A 121 16.93 -10.50 3.13
CA THR A 121 17.14 -11.89 3.54
C THR A 121 15.88 -12.41 4.23
N GLU A 122 15.31 -13.51 3.73
CA GLU A 122 14.18 -14.19 4.38
C GLU A 122 14.65 -15.03 5.56
N LYS A 123 13.92 -14.96 6.67
CA LYS A 123 14.04 -15.85 7.82
C LYS A 123 12.75 -15.81 8.65
N ASP A 124 12.27 -16.98 9.07
CA ASP A 124 11.16 -17.12 10.01
C ASP A 124 9.87 -16.37 9.56
N GLY A 125 9.61 -16.28 8.25
CA GLY A 125 8.44 -15.60 7.70
C GLY A 125 8.58 -14.08 7.57
N TRP A 126 9.77 -13.54 7.83
CA TRP A 126 10.10 -12.14 7.68
C TRP A 126 11.24 -11.95 6.69
N TYR A 127 11.18 -10.87 5.92
CA TYR A 127 12.26 -10.38 5.07
C TYR A 127 12.97 -9.25 5.81
N TYR A 128 14.26 -9.44 6.11
CA TYR A 128 15.09 -8.48 6.81
C TYR A 128 15.88 -7.64 5.81
N TYR A 129 15.80 -6.32 5.94
CA TYR A 129 16.64 -5.44 5.12
C TYR A 129 18.10 -5.57 5.57
N ASN A 130 19.00 -5.82 4.62
CA ASN A 130 20.38 -6.21 4.91
C ASN A 130 21.20 -5.07 5.53
N ALA A 131 20.81 -3.81 5.29
CA ALA A 131 21.50 -2.63 5.80
C ALA A 131 20.70 -1.92 6.91
N PRO A 132 21.37 -1.24 7.86
CA PRO A 132 20.72 -0.22 8.68
C PRO A 132 20.10 0.88 7.82
N LEU A 133 18.88 1.32 8.15
CA LEU A 133 18.19 2.39 7.44
C LEU A 133 18.27 3.70 8.21
N ASN A 134 18.97 4.70 7.69
CA ASN A 134 19.11 5.99 8.38
C ASN A 134 17.79 6.78 8.36
N ALA A 135 17.71 7.78 9.24
CA ALA A 135 16.58 8.71 9.26
C ALA A 135 16.42 9.40 7.88
N GLY A 136 15.23 9.34 7.31
CA GLY A 136 14.87 9.92 6.02
C GLY A 136 15.09 9.02 4.80
N ASP A 137 15.86 7.94 4.95
CA ASP A 137 16.14 6.99 3.86
C ASP A 137 14.95 6.03 3.64
N THR A 138 14.87 5.48 2.42
CA THR A 138 13.94 4.43 2.01
C THR A 138 14.73 3.17 1.67
N THR A 139 14.21 1.99 2.01
CA THR A 139 14.81 0.71 1.61
C THR A 139 14.79 0.54 0.10
N GLU A 140 15.71 -0.26 -0.45
CA GLU A 140 15.45 -0.89 -1.75
C GLU A 140 14.13 -1.71 -1.67
N PRO A 141 13.31 -1.75 -2.73
CA PRO A 141 12.04 -2.46 -2.69
C PRO A 141 12.22 -3.94 -2.35
N LEU A 142 11.30 -4.49 -1.55
CA LEU A 142 11.23 -5.93 -1.27
C LEU A 142 10.86 -6.72 -2.53
N PHE A 143 9.90 -6.20 -3.29
CA PHE A 143 9.48 -6.68 -4.61
C PHE A 143 8.84 -5.53 -5.37
N THR A 144 8.74 -5.64 -6.69
CA THR A 144 8.14 -4.62 -7.58
C THR A 144 7.01 -5.16 -8.45
N THR A 145 6.86 -6.47 -8.51
CA THR A 145 5.94 -7.19 -9.37
C THR A 145 5.27 -8.33 -8.60
N VAL A 146 3.96 -8.43 -8.76
CA VAL A 146 3.17 -9.59 -8.35
C VAL A 146 2.78 -10.36 -9.60
N THR A 147 3.13 -11.64 -9.67
CA THR A 147 2.78 -12.51 -10.79
C THR A 147 1.65 -13.45 -10.39
N PHE A 148 0.60 -13.48 -11.21
CA PHE A 148 -0.49 -14.45 -11.10
C PHE A 148 -0.24 -15.57 -12.10
N GLU A 149 -0.06 -16.79 -11.63
CA GLU A 149 0.36 -17.91 -12.46
C GLU A 149 -0.62 -18.23 -13.60
N LYS A 150 -0.08 -18.57 -14.78
CA LYS A 150 -0.89 -18.98 -15.95
C LYS A 150 -1.67 -20.26 -15.71
N SER A 151 -1.24 -21.08 -14.75
CA SER A 151 -1.88 -22.34 -14.37
C SER A 151 -3.10 -22.16 -13.47
N MET A 152 -3.46 -20.93 -13.08
CA MET A 152 -4.70 -20.65 -12.35
C MET A 152 -5.91 -21.16 -13.15
N SER A 153 -6.58 -22.17 -12.57
CA SER A 153 -7.74 -22.84 -13.19
C SER A 153 -9.04 -22.03 -13.03
N ASN A 154 -10.13 -22.54 -13.61
CA ASN A 154 -11.48 -22.00 -13.44
C ASN A 154 -11.94 -21.91 -11.98
N LEU A 155 -11.29 -22.60 -11.04
CA LEU A 155 -11.54 -22.49 -9.60
C LEU A 155 -11.46 -21.04 -9.10
N TYR A 156 -10.57 -20.24 -9.70
CA TYR A 156 -10.29 -18.87 -9.27
C TYR A 156 -11.14 -17.81 -9.98
N GLN A 157 -12.07 -18.21 -10.85
CA GLN A 157 -12.94 -17.27 -11.54
C GLN A 157 -13.78 -16.47 -10.53
N ASN A 158 -13.82 -15.14 -10.67
CA ASN A 158 -14.49 -14.20 -9.77
C ASN A 158 -14.03 -14.27 -8.30
N SER A 159 -12.86 -14.85 -8.05
CA SER A 159 -12.23 -14.90 -6.73
C SER A 159 -11.36 -13.66 -6.51
N SER A 160 -10.98 -13.37 -5.26
CA SER A 160 -10.09 -12.26 -4.94
C SER A 160 -8.81 -12.75 -4.26
N ALA A 161 -7.66 -12.23 -4.67
CA ALA A 161 -6.43 -12.35 -3.91
C ALA A 161 -6.26 -11.15 -2.98
N VAL A 162 -5.80 -11.39 -1.76
CA VAL A 162 -5.46 -10.36 -0.78
C VAL A 162 -4.00 -10.55 -0.42
N ILE A 163 -3.20 -9.51 -0.60
CA ILE A 163 -1.79 -9.48 -0.22
C ILE A 163 -1.65 -8.43 0.88
N ARG A 164 -1.35 -8.87 2.10
CA ARG A 164 -1.12 -7.99 3.24
C ARG A 164 0.36 -7.85 3.48
N VAL A 165 0.82 -6.61 3.57
CA VAL A 165 2.20 -6.28 3.88
C VAL A 165 2.24 -5.71 5.28
N THR A 166 3.16 -6.20 6.10
CA THR A 166 3.40 -5.69 7.46
C THR A 166 4.87 -5.34 7.58
N ALA A 167 5.18 -4.10 7.95
CA ALA A 167 6.55 -3.68 8.20
C ALA A 167 6.78 -3.52 9.71
N GLN A 168 8.01 -3.74 10.17
CA GLN A 168 8.41 -3.45 11.53
C GLN A 168 9.81 -2.86 11.54
N ALA A 169 10.09 -2.12 12.60
CA ALA A 169 11.39 -1.55 12.82
C ALA A 169 11.83 -1.70 14.28
N THR A 170 13.14 -1.74 14.47
CA THR A 170 13.77 -1.63 15.79
C THR A 170 15.03 -0.78 15.69
N GLN A 171 15.43 -0.15 16.78
CA GLN A 171 16.65 0.65 16.83
C GLN A 171 17.88 -0.22 16.56
N THR A 172 18.92 0.33 15.93
CA THR A 172 20.21 -0.38 15.79
C THR A 172 20.97 -0.47 17.11
N ALA A 173 20.79 0.53 17.98
CA ALA A 173 21.46 0.58 19.27
C ALA A 173 21.08 -0.62 20.14
N HIS A 174 22.08 -1.36 20.62
CA HIS A 174 21.92 -2.54 21.48
C HIS A 174 21.14 -3.72 20.85
N ASN A 175 21.07 -3.80 19.52
CA ASN A 175 20.35 -4.87 18.79
C ASN A 175 21.24 -5.70 17.85
N GLY A 176 22.54 -5.82 18.16
CA GLY A 176 23.49 -6.56 17.32
C GLY A 176 23.98 -5.74 16.12
N ASP A 177 24.66 -6.41 15.19
CA ASP A 177 25.30 -5.77 14.03
C ASP A 177 24.45 -5.86 12.74
N ALA A 178 23.42 -6.73 12.73
CA ALA A 178 22.53 -6.94 11.59
C ALA A 178 21.07 -7.13 12.01
N ALA A 179 20.14 -6.73 11.13
CA ALA A 179 18.70 -6.84 11.36
C ALA A 179 18.25 -8.28 11.68
N ILE A 180 18.80 -9.27 10.98
CA ILE A 180 18.44 -10.69 11.13
C ILE A 180 18.82 -11.30 12.50
N GLU A 181 19.69 -10.61 13.25
CA GLU A 181 20.14 -10.98 14.59
C GLU A 181 19.50 -10.13 15.69
N ALA A 182 18.82 -9.05 15.31
CA ALA A 182 18.21 -8.13 16.25
C ALA A 182 17.12 -8.81 17.08
N ALA A 183 17.09 -8.50 18.38
CA ALA A 183 16.15 -9.10 19.33
C ALA A 183 15.00 -8.16 19.72
N GLY A 184 15.18 -6.84 19.58
CA GLY A 184 14.22 -5.82 20.02
C GLY A 184 13.06 -5.57 19.06
N TRP A 185 12.61 -6.58 18.31
CA TRP A 185 11.47 -6.43 17.42
C TRP A 185 10.16 -6.28 18.20
N PRO A 186 9.21 -5.44 17.73
CA PRO A 186 7.86 -5.42 18.29
C PRO A 186 7.20 -6.79 18.18
N ASP A 187 6.35 -7.13 19.15
CA ASP A 187 5.49 -8.31 19.08
C ASP A 187 4.62 -8.22 17.80
N ALA A 188 4.35 -9.38 17.18
CA ALA A 188 3.39 -9.45 16.09
C ALA A 188 1.98 -9.27 16.68
N GLU A 189 1.22 -8.27 16.19
CA GLU A 189 -0.20 -8.08 16.52
C GLU A 189 -1.09 -9.15 15.87
#